data_AF-A0A929CBD8-F1
#
_entry.id   AF-A0A929CBD8-F1
#
_cell.length_a   1.000
_cell.length_b   1.000
_cell.length_c   1.000
_cell.angle_alpha   90.00
_cell.angle_beta   90.00
_cell.angle_gamma   90.00
#
_symmetry.space_group_name_H-M   'P 1'
#
loop_
_entity.id
_entity.type
_entity.pdbx_description
1 polymer ?
#
loop_
_entity_poly.entity_id
_entity_poly.type
_entity_poly.pdbx_seq_one_letter_code
_entity_poly.pdbx_strand_id
1 'polypeptide(L)'
;MYRYIKLLLLVTVSITFMMTSCSCPCEKEVSGPDEIVAQAQIGLDVITSAELKVMMDSLDVFYLLDVREMTEYAYGYIPGAINIPGGVLIFRMGSEDFWDNEMIYAPE
;
A
#
# COMPACT_ATOMS: atom_id res chain seq x y z
N MET A 1 58.90 3.58 -20.86
CA MET A 1 58.17 2.44 -20.23
C MET A 1 57.03 2.89 -19.31
N TYR A 2 57.27 3.73 -18.30
CA TYR A 2 56.27 4.19 -17.32
C TYR A 2 55.01 4.87 -17.93
N ARG A 3 55.16 5.62 -19.03
CA ARG A 3 54.05 6.31 -19.72
C ARG A 3 53.07 5.35 -20.41
N TYR A 4 53.56 4.20 -20.91
CA TYR A 4 52.71 3.16 -21.51
C TYR A 4 51.97 2.33 -20.44
N ILE A 5 52.62 2.07 -19.30
CA ILE A 5 52.00 1.36 -18.17
C ILE A 5 50.90 2.23 -17.52
N LYS A 6 51.13 3.54 -17.33
CA LYS A 6 50.09 4.48 -16.85
C LYS A 6 48.89 4.59 -17.81
N LEU A 7 49.15 4.59 -19.12
CA LEU A 7 48.09 4.65 -20.13
C LEU A 7 47.25 3.37 -20.13
N LEU A 8 47.88 2.19 -20.04
CA LEU A 8 47.18 0.90 -19.92
C LEU A 8 46.34 0.82 -18.65
N LEU A 9 46.86 1.30 -17.52
CA LEU A 9 46.15 1.29 -16.23
C LEU A 9 44.95 2.24 -16.22
N LEU A 10 45.05 3.40 -16.89
CA LEU A 10 43.93 4.33 -17.06
C LEU A 10 42.84 3.76 -17.97
N VAL A 11 43.22 3.04 -19.03
CA VAL A 11 42.27 2.40 -19.95
C VAL A 11 41.53 1.26 -19.26
N THR A 12 42.22 0.44 -18.47
CA THR A 12 41.55 -0.66 -17.74
C THR A 12 40.61 -0.14 -16.66
N VAL A 13 40.98 0.92 -15.93
CA VAL A 13 40.11 1.55 -14.92
C VAL A 13 38.84 2.12 -15.55
N SER A 14 38.95 2.82 -16.69
CA SER A 14 37.77 3.33 -17.42
C SER A 14 36.87 2.21 -17.95
N ILE A 15 37.43 1.10 -18.43
CA ILE A 15 36.65 -0.04 -18.91
C ILE A 15 35.90 -0.74 -17.76
N THR A 16 36.55 -0.90 -16.60
CA THR A 16 35.87 -1.46 -15.41
C THR A 16 34.78 -0.55 -14.87
N PHE A 17 34.95 0.77 -14.94
CA PHE A 17 33.93 1.76 -14.53
C PHE A 17 32.71 1.78 -15.46
N MET A 18 32.90 1.43 -16.73
CA MET A 18 31.83 1.39 -17.74
C MET A 18 31.02 0.07 -17.72
N MET A 19 31.60 -1.02 -17.18
CA MET A 19 30.91 -2.30 -17.05
C MET A 19 30.11 -2.43 -15.74
N THR A 20 30.37 -1.58 -14.74
CA THR A 20 29.65 -1.55 -13.46
C THR A 20 28.41 -0.65 -13.46
N SER A 21 28.05 -0.01 -14.58
CA SER A 21 26.92 0.92 -14.68
C SER A 21 25.61 0.30 -15.20
N CYS A 22 25.54 -1.02 -15.38
CA CYS A 22 24.27 -1.70 -15.67
C CYS A 22 23.89 -2.65 -14.54
N SER A 23 23.39 -2.08 -13.45
CA SER A 23 22.51 -2.78 -12.51
C SER A 23 21.54 -1.77 -11.91
N CYS A 24 20.84 -1.03 -12.78
CA CYS A 24 19.56 -0.46 -12.40
C CYS A 24 18.53 -1.57 -12.61
N PRO A 25 17.87 -2.09 -11.56
CA PRO A 25 16.66 -2.87 -11.73
C PRO A 25 15.72 -2.08 -12.63
N CYS A 26 15.29 -2.70 -13.72
CA CYS A 26 14.32 -2.11 -14.63
C CYS A 26 13.08 -1.74 -13.79
N GLU A 27 12.81 -0.44 -13.74
CA GLU A 27 11.65 0.12 -13.06
C GLU A 27 10.43 -0.44 -13.77
N LYS A 28 9.69 -1.30 -13.07
CA LYS A 28 8.52 -1.95 -13.63
C LYS A 28 7.50 -0.87 -13.97
N GLU A 29 7.30 -0.66 -15.26
CA GLU A 29 6.18 0.13 -15.79
C GLU A 29 4.89 -0.66 -15.51
N VAL A 30 4.30 -0.42 -14.33
CA VAL A 30 3.05 -1.06 -13.92
C VAL A 30 1.93 -0.42 -14.73
N SER A 31 1.37 -1.16 -15.68
CA SER A 31 0.45 -0.63 -16.70
C SER A 31 -1.00 -1.12 -16.57
N GLY A 32 -1.30 -2.04 -15.64
CA GLY A 32 -2.64 -2.64 -15.49
C GLY A 32 -3.32 -2.36 -14.14
N PRO A 33 -4.65 -2.11 -14.10
CA PRO A 33 -5.41 -1.96 -12.85
C PRO A 33 -5.30 -3.18 -11.92
N ASP A 34 -5.34 -4.39 -12.47
CA ASP A 34 -5.26 -5.63 -11.70
C ASP A 34 -3.92 -5.80 -11.00
N GLU A 35 -2.83 -5.36 -11.63
CA GLU A 35 -1.49 -5.44 -11.07
C GLU A 35 -1.29 -4.40 -9.97
N ILE A 36 -1.93 -3.22 -10.07
CA ILE A 36 -1.96 -2.21 -9.00
C ILE A 36 -2.69 -2.76 -7.76
N VAL A 37 -3.84 -3.41 -7.95
CA VAL A 37 -4.59 -4.03 -6.85
C VAL A 37 -3.76 -5.15 -6.21
N ALA A 38 -3.13 -6.00 -7.01
CA ALA A 38 -2.29 -7.07 -6.50
C ALA A 38 -1.11 -6.55 -5.66
N GLN A 39 -0.51 -5.42 -6.06
CA GLN A 39 0.57 -4.79 -5.28
C GLN A 39 0.04 -4.16 -3.98
N ALA A 40 -1.13 -3.50 -4.01
CA ALA A 40 -1.74 -2.90 -2.83
C ALA A 40 -2.12 -3.95 -1.76
N GLN A 41 -2.37 -5.19 -2.17
CA GLN A 41 -2.66 -6.30 -1.27
C GLN A 41 -1.42 -6.90 -0.60
N ILE A 42 -0.20 -6.58 -1.06
CA ILE A 42 1.01 -7.09 -0.45
C ILE A 42 1.17 -6.53 0.96
N GLY A 43 1.17 -7.42 1.96
CA GLY A 43 1.32 -7.06 3.37
C GLY A 43 0.01 -6.72 4.08
N LEU A 44 -1.14 -6.95 3.44
CA LEU A 44 -2.46 -6.87 4.07
C LEU A 44 -2.95 -8.26 4.48
N ASP A 45 -3.51 -8.37 5.67
CA ASP A 45 -4.27 -9.54 6.11
C ASP A 45 -5.68 -9.48 5.50
N VAL A 46 -5.81 -10.01 4.28
CA VAL A 46 -7.09 -10.06 3.56
C VAL A 46 -7.94 -11.20 4.09
N ILE A 47 -9.17 -10.89 4.47
CA ILE A 47 -10.17 -11.88 4.91
C ILE A 47 -11.26 -12.08 3.86
N THR A 48 -11.85 -13.27 3.84
CA THR A 48 -13.01 -13.62 3.04
C THR A 48 -14.31 -13.17 3.72
N SER A 49 -15.39 -13.07 2.95
CA SER A 49 -16.73 -12.77 3.50
C SER A 49 -17.22 -13.83 4.50
N ALA A 50 -16.80 -15.09 4.34
CA ALA A 50 -17.13 -16.16 5.27
C ALA A 50 -16.41 -15.97 6.62
N GLU A 51 -15.13 -15.61 6.60
CA GLU A 51 -14.36 -15.31 7.81
C GLU A 51 -14.91 -14.08 8.53
N LEU A 52 -15.25 -13.02 7.79
CA LEU A 52 -15.91 -11.85 8.36
C LEU A 52 -17.21 -12.25 9.07
N LYS A 53 -18.02 -13.13 8.46
CA LYS A 53 -19.24 -13.62 9.11
C LYS A 53 -18.94 -14.36 10.42
N VAL A 54 -17.89 -15.17 10.47
CA VAL A 54 -17.46 -15.84 11.71
C VAL A 54 -17.05 -14.83 12.78
N MET A 55 -16.34 -13.76 12.41
CA MET A 55 -15.99 -12.66 13.32
C MET A 55 -17.22 -11.88 13.79
N MET A 56 -18.22 -11.67 12.93
CA MET A 56 -19.47 -11.02 13.31
C MET A 56 -20.34 -11.87 14.24
N ASP A 57 -20.27 -13.20 14.08
CA ASP A 57 -20.99 -14.15 14.92
C ASP A 57 -20.24 -14.45 16.24
N SER A 58 -18.96 -14.09 16.32
CA SER A 58 -18.18 -14.11 17.56
C SER A 58 -18.46 -12.86 18.42
N LEU A 59 -17.95 -12.85 19.66
CA LEU A 59 -18.01 -11.67 20.54
C LEU A 59 -16.75 -10.80 20.40
N ASP A 60 -16.06 -10.89 19.27
CA ASP A 60 -14.84 -10.12 19.03
C ASP A 60 -15.18 -8.65 18.80
N VAL A 61 -14.36 -7.76 19.37
CA VAL A 61 -14.54 -6.32 19.22
C VAL A 61 -13.67 -5.85 18.06
N PHE A 62 -14.30 -5.38 16.99
CA PHE A 62 -13.63 -4.81 15.84
C PHE A 62 -14.46 -3.69 15.20
N TYR A 63 -13.80 -2.83 14.43
CA TYR A 63 -14.45 -1.83 13.61
C TYR A 63 -14.58 -2.32 12.17
N LEU A 64 -15.77 -2.19 11.60
CA LEU A 64 -16.03 -2.47 10.20
C LEU A 64 -16.26 -1.14 9.47
N LEU A 65 -15.31 -0.75 8.62
CA LEU A 65 -15.38 0.52 7.89
C LEU A 65 -15.76 0.26 6.43
N ASP A 66 -16.82 0.92 5.97
CA ASP A 66 -17.22 0.94 4.57
C ASP A 66 -16.69 2.21 3.90
N VAL A 67 -15.68 2.05 3.04
CA VAL A 67 -14.96 3.16 2.40
C VAL A 67 -15.60 3.67 1.11
N ARG A 68 -16.78 3.15 0.75
CA ARG A 68 -17.52 3.57 -0.44
C ARG A 68 -18.17 4.94 -0.28
N GLU A 69 -18.73 5.46 -1.36
CA GLU A 69 -19.53 6.68 -1.33
C GLU A 69 -20.81 6.50 -0.52
N MET A 70 -21.25 7.57 0.14
CA MET A 70 -22.44 7.56 1.01
C MET A 70 -23.69 7.07 0.29
N THR A 71 -23.83 7.39 -1.00
CA THR A 71 -24.97 6.92 -1.80
C THR A 71 -24.99 5.41 -1.95
N GLU A 72 -23.84 4.77 -2.13
CA GLU A 72 -23.74 3.32 -2.27
C GLU A 72 -24.02 2.61 -0.95
N TYR A 73 -23.49 3.15 0.15
CA TYR A 73 -23.78 2.68 1.49
C TYR A 73 -25.28 2.75 1.80
N ALA A 74 -25.94 3.85 1.43
CA ALA A 74 -27.38 4.04 1.65
C ALA A 74 -28.25 3.01 0.91
N TYR A 75 -27.80 2.46 -0.22
CA TYR A 75 -28.50 1.39 -0.94
C TYR A 75 -28.36 0.02 -0.26
N GLY A 76 -27.32 -0.19 0.54
CA GLY A 76 -27.08 -1.43 1.25
C GLY A 76 -25.64 -1.56 1.75
N TYR A 77 -25.50 -2.07 2.96
CA TYR A 77 -24.22 -2.22 3.65
C TYR A 77 -24.23 -3.43 4.59
N ILE A 78 -23.05 -3.85 5.03
CA ILE A 78 -22.91 -4.95 6.00
C ILE A 78 -23.33 -4.45 7.38
N PRO A 79 -24.26 -5.11 8.10
CA PRO A 79 -24.72 -4.66 9.40
C PRO A 79 -23.57 -4.39 10.38
N GLY A 80 -23.62 -3.25 11.08
CA GLY A 80 -22.54 -2.81 11.98
C GLY A 80 -21.39 -2.09 11.28
N ALA A 81 -21.37 -2.02 9.95
CA ALA A 81 -20.41 -1.18 9.23
C ALA A 81 -20.67 0.31 9.47
N ILE A 82 -19.61 1.10 9.43
CA ILE A 82 -19.63 2.56 9.54
C ILE A 82 -19.10 3.13 8.23
N ASN A 83 -19.87 4.01 7.58
CA ASN A 83 -19.46 4.59 6.31
C ASN A 83 -18.49 5.76 6.52
N ILE A 84 -17.29 5.63 5.99
CA ILE A 84 -16.30 6.70 5.95
C ILE A 84 -15.66 6.69 4.56
N PRO A 85 -16.09 7.55 3.62
CA PRO A 85 -15.57 7.55 2.26
C PRO A 85 -14.05 7.61 2.20
N GLY A 86 -13.43 6.72 1.42
CA GLY A 86 -11.99 6.50 1.43
C GLY A 86 -11.18 7.76 1.10
N GLY A 87 -11.71 8.62 0.22
CA GLY A 87 -11.10 9.90 -0.14
C GLY A 87 -10.98 10.88 1.04
N VAL A 88 -11.82 10.75 2.07
CA VAL A 88 -11.76 11.57 3.30
C VAL A 88 -10.98 10.83 4.39
N LEU A 89 -11.18 9.52 4.52
CA LEU A 89 -10.55 8.68 5.54
C LEU A 89 -9.03 8.87 5.58
N ILE A 90 -8.37 8.82 4.42
CA ILE A 90 -6.91 8.85 4.33
C ILE A 90 -6.29 10.15 4.89
N PHE A 91 -7.05 11.25 4.90
CA PHE A 91 -6.58 12.54 5.41
C PHE A 91 -6.96 12.78 6.88
N ARG A 92 -7.96 12.06 7.40
CA ARG A 92 -8.53 12.33 8.72
C ARG A 92 -8.23 11.26 9.76
N MET A 93 -7.93 10.03 9.35
CA MET A 93 -7.72 8.91 10.28
C MET A 93 -6.57 9.12 11.27
N GLY A 94 -5.64 10.04 11.02
CA GLY A 94 -4.54 10.37 11.93
C GLY A 94 -4.87 11.36 13.04
N SER A 95 -6.05 11.99 13.03
CA SER A 95 -6.47 12.92 14.09
C SER A 95 -7.41 12.22 15.09
N GLU A 96 -7.20 12.41 16.39
CA GLU A 96 -8.11 11.90 17.44
C GLU A 96 -9.52 12.49 17.29
N ASP A 97 -9.61 13.80 17.01
CA ASP A 97 -10.88 14.51 16.77
C ASP A 97 -11.76 13.84 15.71
N PHE A 98 -11.16 13.21 14.71
CA PHE A 98 -11.93 12.53 13.66
C PHE A 98 -12.69 11.32 14.22
N TRP A 99 -12.04 10.49 15.03
CA TRP A 99 -12.65 9.31 15.62
C TRP A 99 -13.73 9.71 16.65
N ASP A 100 -13.47 10.73 17.45
CA ASP A 100 -14.46 11.28 18.40
C ASP A 100 -15.72 11.81 17.70
N ASN A 101 -15.58 12.49 16.56
CA ASN A 101 -16.72 13.00 15.79
C ASN A 101 -17.57 11.88 15.18
N GLU A 102 -16.94 10.77 14.78
CA GLU A 102 -17.65 9.57 14.32
C GLU A 102 -18.19 8.73 15.49
N MET A 103 -17.99 9.17 16.74
CA MET A 103 -18.39 8.50 17.99
C MET A 103 -17.71 7.13 18.17
N ILE A 104 -16.46 7.02 17.74
CA ILE A 104 -15.65 5.80 17.74
C ILE A 104 -14.32 6.07 18.45
N TYR A 105 -13.75 5.08 19.13
CA TYR A 105 -12.40 5.23 19.67
C TYR A 105 -11.35 4.98 18.60
N ALA A 106 -10.35 5.85 18.52
CA ALA A 106 -9.19 5.65 17.65
C ALA A 106 -8.56 4.27 17.94
N PRO A 107 -8.26 3.47 16.90
CA PRO A 107 -7.53 2.22 17.10
C PRO A 107 -6.11 2.51 17.62
N GLU A 108 -5.61 1.63 18.49
CA GLU A 108 -4.23 1.68 19.04
C GLU A 108 -3.15 1.51 17.97
#